data_AF-A0A7K2HPP6-F1
#
_entry.id   AF-A0A7K2HPP6-F1
#
_cell.length_a   1.000
_cell.length_b   1.000
_cell.length_c   1.000
_cell.angle_alpha   90.00
_cell.angle_beta   90.00
_cell.angle_gamma   90.00
#
_symmetry.space_group_name_H-M   'P 1'
#
loop_
_entity.id
_entity.type
_entity.pdbx_description
1 polymer ?
#
loop_
_entity_poly.entity_id
_entity_poly.type
_entity_poly.pdbx_seq_one_letter_code
_entity_poly.pdbx_strand_id
1 'polypeptide(L)' 'MRLTEFTELITTEFGERAADSILVDHVLLEFGGRTGAQAIEGGADPRDVWVAICRDFDVPRERW' A
#
# COMPACT_ATOMS: atom_id res chain seq x y z
N MET A 1 6.10 -7.08 6.79
CA MET A 1 6.35 -5.97 7.76
C MET A 1 5.16 -5.88 8.71
N ARG A 2 5.23 -5.19 9.86
CA ARG A 2 4.01 -5.03 10.68
C ARG A 2 3.03 -4.07 10.01
N LEU A 3 1.74 -4.24 10.27
CA LEU A 3 0.69 -3.38 9.73
C LEU A 3 0.88 -1.90 10.14
N THR A 4 1.30 -1.65 11.38
CA THR A 4 1.58 -0.28 11.85
C THR A 4 2.72 0.36 11.06
N GLU A 5 3.82 -0.35 10.83
CA GLU A 5 4.95 0.16 10.03
C GLU A 5 4.52 0.48 8.59
N PHE A 6 3.65 -0.35 8.03
CA PHE A 6 3.07 -0.11 6.70
C PHE A 6 2.23 1.18 6.67
N THR A 7 1.32 1.35 7.64
CA THR A 7 0.50 2.56 7.75
C THR A 7 1.35 3.82 7.93
N GLU A 8 2.44 3.73 8.71
CA GLU A 8 3.38 4.83 8.89
C GLU A 8 4.12 5.18 7.58
N LEU A 9 4.57 4.17 6.82
CA LEU A 9 5.26 4.37 5.54
C LEU A 9 4.37 5.04 4.50
N ILE A 10 3.16 4.50 4.27
CA ILE A 10 2.24 5.07 3.29
C ILE A 10 1.79 6.48 3.68
N THR A 11 1.58 6.74 4.96
CA THR A 11 1.25 8.08 5.47
C THR A 11 2.43 9.04 5.31
N THR A 12 3.66 8.56 5.44
CA THR A 12 4.86 9.39 5.27
C THR A 12 5.07 9.76 3.81
N GLU A 13 4.90 8.83 2.87
CA GLU A 13 5.12 9.10 1.45
C GLU A 13 3.99 9.90 0.79
N PHE A 14 2.73 9.64 1.16
CA PHE A 14 1.56 10.24 0.49
C PHE A 14 0.79 11.24 1.34
N GLY A 15 1.01 11.25 2.67
CA GLY A 15 0.21 12.02 3.62
C GLY A 15 -1.06 11.30 4.06
N GLU A 16 -1.54 11.60 5.26
CA GLU A 16 -2.64 10.87 5.94
C GLU A 16 -3.92 10.78 5.09
N ARG A 17 -4.36 11.88 4.46
CA ARG A 17 -5.57 11.89 3.63
C ARG A 17 -5.43 11.06 2.36
N ALA A 18 -4.29 11.15 1.68
CA ALA A 18 -4.10 10.43 0.42
C ALA A 18 -3.85 8.94 0.69
N ALA A 19 -3.13 8.62 1.77
CA ALA A 19 -2.89 7.24 2.19
C ALA A 19 -4.17 6.45 2.40
N ASP A 20 -5.16 7.03 3.09
CA ASP A 20 -6.46 6.38 3.31
C ASP A 20 -7.17 6.08 1.98
N SER A 21 -7.29 7.08 1.10
CA SER A 21 -7.87 6.91 -0.24
C SER A 21 -7.12 5.89 -1.09
N ILE A 22 -5.78 5.87 -1.05
CA ILE A 22 -4.98 4.87 -1.80
C ILE A 22 -5.30 3.46 -1.29
N LEU A 23 -5.44 3.25 0.02
CA LEU A 23 -5.74 1.93 0.56
C LEU A 23 -7.12 1.43 0.16
N VAL A 24 -8.13 2.31 0.09
CA VAL A 24 -9.53 1.90 -0.14
C VAL A 24 -9.98 2.03 -1.60
N ASP A 25 -9.39 2.94 -2.38
CA ASP A 25 -9.84 3.25 -3.75
C ASP A 25 -8.86 2.73 -4.82
N HIS A 26 -7.56 2.63 -4.52
CA HIS A 26 -6.58 2.19 -5.51
C HIS A 26 -6.57 0.67 -5.65
N VAL A 27 -6.81 0.20 -6.86
CA VAL A 27 -6.87 -1.23 -7.18
C VAL A 27 -5.49 -1.74 -7.59
N LEU A 28 -4.97 -2.70 -6.84
CA LEU A 28 -3.69 -3.34 -7.11
C LEU A 28 -3.89 -4.57 -8.00
N LEU A 29 -3.44 -4.48 -9.25
CA LEU A 29 -3.56 -5.57 -10.23
C LEU A 29 -2.78 -6.82 -9.79
N GLU A 30 -1.63 -6.65 -9.13
CA GLU A 30 -0.81 -7.74 -8.58
C GLU A 30 -1.58 -8.58 -7.54
N PHE A 31 -2.58 -7.98 -6.88
CA PHE A 31 -3.44 -8.67 -5.90
C PHE A 31 -4.76 -9.18 -6.50
N GLY A 32 -4.84 -9.30 -7.83
CA GLY A 32 -6.03 -9.78 -8.53
C GLY A 32 -7.15 -8.74 -8.61
N GLY A 33 -6.78 -7.46 -8.67
CA GLY A 33 -7.74 -6.35 -8.73
C GLY A 33 -8.37 -6.02 -7.38
N ARG A 34 -7.69 -6.34 -6.28
CA ARG A 34 -8.08 -5.95 -4.92
C ARG A 34 -7.43 -4.63 -4.53
N THR A 35 -8.09 -3.87 -3.67
CA THR A 35 -7.49 -2.67 -3.07
C THR A 35 -6.46 -3.04 -2.00
N GLY A 36 -5.64 -2.08 -1.57
CA GLY A 36 -4.68 -2.29 -0.49
C GLY A 36 -5.35 -2.83 0.78
N ALA A 37 -6.46 -2.21 1.19
CA ALA A 37 -7.26 -2.65 2.33
C ALA A 37 -7.76 -4.10 2.16
N GLN A 38 -8.36 -4.42 1.01
CA GLN A 38 -8.86 -5.76 0.71
C GLN A 38 -7.75 -6.82 0.66
N ALA A 39 -6.56 -6.46 0.18
CA ALA A 39 -5.41 -7.35 0.15
C ALA A 39 -4.96 -7.69 1.59
N ILE A 40 -4.86 -6.68 2.46
CA ILE A 40 -4.51 -6.85 3.88
C ILE A 40 -5.56 -7.68 4.62
N GLU A 41 -6.85 -7.38 4.45
CA GLU A 41 -7.95 -8.16 5.04
C GLU A 41 -7.96 -9.61 4.53
N GLY A 42 -7.55 -9.82 3.28
CA GLY A 42 -7.35 -11.13 2.68
C GLY A 42 -6.09 -11.86 3.13
N GLY A 43 -5.32 -11.32 4.08
CA GLY A 43 -4.13 -11.94 4.65
C GLY A 43 -2.84 -11.74 3.84
N ALA A 44 -2.81 -10.81 2.89
CA ALA A 44 -1.57 -10.45 2.21
C ALA A 44 -0.55 -9.82 3.17
N ASP A 45 0.75 -10.05 2.93
CA ASP A 45 1.78 -9.38 3.74
C ASP A 45 1.75 -7.86 3.43
N PRO A 46 1.75 -6.98 4.45
CA PRO A 46 1.76 -5.54 4.23
C PRO A 46 2.97 -5.05 3.43
N ARG A 47 4.09 -5.79 3.43
CA ARG A 47 5.28 -5.47 2.64
C ARG A 47 5.02 -5.67 1.16
N ASP A 48 4.31 -6.73 0.79
CA ASP A 48 3.99 -7.00 -0.60
C ASP A 48 2.98 -5.96 -1.11
N VAL A 49 2.01 -5.58 -0.27
CA VAL A 49 1.05 -4.51 -0.58
C VAL A 49 1.77 -3.17 -0.76
N TRP A 50 2.72 -2.84 0.14
CA TRP A 50 3.54 -1.64 0.02
C TRP A 50 4.34 -1.60 -1.28
N VAL A 51 5.02 -2.70 -1.61
CA VAL A 51 5.82 -2.78 -2.84
C VAL A 51 4.96 -2.61 -4.09
N ALA A 52 3.75 -3.16 -4.12
CA ALA A 52 2.82 -2.97 -5.24
C ALA A 52 2.37 -1.51 -5.35
N ILE A 53 2.02 -0.86 -4.23
CA ILE A 53 1.70 0.57 -4.20
C ILE A 53 2.90 1.39 -4.69
N CYS A 54 4.10 1.11 -4.20
CA CYS A 54 5.30 1.81 -4.65
C CYS A 54 5.55 1.70 -6.16
N ARG A 55 5.24 0.55 -6.77
CA ARG A 55 5.36 0.35 -8.21
C ARG A 55 4.30 1.15 -8.99
N ASP A 56 3.06 1.11 -8.54
CA ASP A 56 1.95 1.78 -9.23
C ASP A 56 2.05 3.32 -9.15
N PHE A 57 2.66 3.83 -8.09
CA PHE A 57 2.86 5.28 -7.87
C PHE A 57 4.28 5.76 -8.19
N ASP A 58 5.12 4.93 -8.83
CA ASP A 58 6.51 5.24 -9.19
C ASP A 58 7.35 5.79 -8.01
N VAL A 59 7.13 5.25 -6.81
CA VAL A 59 7.90 5.62 -5.61
C VAL A 59 9.36 5.18 -5.81
N PRO A 60 10.35 6.05 -5.56
CA PRO A 60 11.76 5.69 -5.67
C PRO A 60 12.14 4.49 -4.80
N ARG A 61 12.95 3.57 -5.33
CA ARG A 61 13.36 2.33 -4.62
C ARG A 61 14.12 2.54 -3.32
N GLU A 62 14.69 3.73 -3.14
CA GLU A 62 15.33 4.14 -1.87
C GLU A 62 14.32 4.30 -0.71
N ARG A 63 13.00 4.31 -1.01
CA ARG A 63 11.91 4.54 -0.05
C ARG A 63 10.99 3.33 0.15
N TRP A 64 11.38 2.15 -0.34
CA TRP A 64 10.59 0.92 -0.24
C TRP A 64 10.85 0.17 1.07
#